data_AF-A0A3D2MKY1-F1
#
_entry.id   AF-A0A3D2MKY1-F1
#
_cell.length_a   1.000
_cell.length_b   1.000
_cell.length_c   1.000
_cell.angle_alpha   90.00
_cell.angle_beta   90.00
_cell.angle_gamma   90.00
#
_symmetry.space_group_name_H-M   'P 1'
#
loop_
_entity.id
_entity.type
_entity.pdbx_description
1 polymer ?
#
loop_
_entity_poly.entity_id
_entity_poly.type
_entity_poly.pdbx_seq_one_letter_code
_entity_poly.pdbx_strand_id
1 'polypeptide(L)'
;MTQAKPVEQDNYSAGFHVAENYAFKSKRGLNREIVEQISEMKGEPSWMRDIRLKSLEHFWKRPMPTWGADLSGIDFDNIYYYIKPVQEQGKTWEEVPAEIKDTFDRLGIPEAERKFLAGVTAQYESEAVYHKVREDLEKLGVIFTDMDTALRLYPDIIKEHFGSVIPYSDNKFSALNTAVWSGGSFVYVPEGVRVEIPLQAYFRINAQNMGQFERTLIIAAPG
;
A
#
# COMPACT_ATOMS: atom_id res chain seq x y z
N MET A 1 -21.97 40.65 -4.14
CA MET A 1 -20.77 40.25 -3.38
C MET A 1 -21.24 39.52 -2.14
N THR A 2 -21.24 38.19 -2.18
CA THR A 2 -21.72 37.36 -1.08
C THR A 2 -20.50 36.67 -0.50
N GLN A 3 -20.03 37.11 0.66
CA GLN A 3 -18.90 36.47 1.36
C GLN A 3 -19.34 35.09 1.83
N ALA A 4 -18.69 34.04 1.32
CA ALA A 4 -18.82 32.70 1.88
C ALA A 4 -18.16 32.70 3.27
N LYS A 5 -18.90 32.24 4.28
CA LYS A 5 -18.38 32.03 5.64
C LYS A 5 -17.32 30.92 5.62
N PRO A 6 -16.30 30.96 6.50
CA PRO A 6 -15.36 29.86 6.64
C PRO A 6 -16.13 28.62 7.11
N VAL A 7 -15.82 27.46 6.53
CA VAL A 7 -16.27 26.18 7.05
C VAL A 7 -15.58 25.97 8.39
N GLU A 8 -16.33 26.04 9.49
CA GLU A 8 -15.87 25.54 10.78
C GLU A 8 -15.52 24.06 10.61
N GLN A 9 -14.28 23.70 10.99
CA GLN A 9 -13.89 22.30 11.11
C GLN A 9 -14.70 21.68 12.25
N ASP A 10 -15.89 21.18 11.91
CA ASP A 10 -16.60 20.24 12.75
C ASP A 10 -15.66 19.05 12.98
N ASN A 11 -15.25 18.88 14.24
CA ASN A 11 -14.44 17.77 14.72
C ASN A 11 -15.03 16.45 14.22
N TYR A 12 -14.34 15.85 13.25
CA TYR A 12 -14.69 14.55 12.69
C TYR A 12 -14.49 13.50 13.80
N SER A 13 -15.59 13.08 14.43
CA SER A 13 -15.58 12.21 15.62
C SER A 13 -15.07 10.77 15.39
N ALA A 14 -14.71 10.43 14.14
CA ALA A 14 -14.11 9.16 13.76
C ALA A 14 -12.56 9.21 13.61
N GLY A 15 -11.94 10.38 13.75
CA GLY A 15 -10.48 10.56 13.67
C GLY A 15 -9.79 10.34 15.02
N PHE A 16 -9.54 9.09 15.39
CA PHE A 16 -8.78 8.77 16.61
C PHE A 16 -7.29 9.00 16.36
N HIS A 17 -6.71 10.00 17.01
CA HIS A 17 -5.26 10.25 16.99
C HIS A 17 -4.56 9.34 18.00
N VAL A 18 -3.77 8.38 17.50
CA VAL A 18 -2.89 7.51 18.30
C VAL A 18 -1.48 8.12 18.30
N ALA A 19 -0.71 7.94 19.38
CA ALA A 19 0.65 8.45 19.49
C ALA A 19 1.56 7.85 18.39
N GLU A 20 2.32 8.69 17.68
CA GLU A 20 3.16 8.30 16.53
C GLU A 20 4.49 7.65 16.97
N ASN A 21 4.50 6.35 17.31
CA ASN A 21 5.72 5.57 17.54
C ASN A 21 6.13 4.77 16.27
N TYR A 22 6.76 5.44 15.30
CA TYR A 22 7.20 4.79 14.05
C TYR A 22 8.62 4.21 14.16
N ALA A 23 8.81 3.00 13.60
CA ALA A 23 10.14 2.38 13.49
C ALA A 23 11.07 3.14 12.54
N PHE A 24 10.52 3.73 11.46
CA PHE A 24 11.27 4.61 10.57
C PHE A 24 10.34 5.62 9.87
N LYS A 25 10.85 6.83 9.63
CA LYS A 25 10.20 7.88 8.86
C LYS A 25 11.21 8.48 7.89
N SER A 26 10.91 8.43 6.59
CA SER A 26 11.75 9.03 5.56
C SER A 26 11.90 10.55 5.76
N LYS A 27 12.90 11.17 5.12
CA LYS A 27 12.91 12.64 4.99
C LYS A 27 11.77 13.07 4.07
N ARG A 28 11.31 14.32 4.21
CA ARG A 28 10.32 14.87 3.28
C ARG A 28 10.93 15.03 1.89
N GLY A 29 10.09 14.81 0.90
CA GLY A 29 10.33 15.18 -0.48
C GLY A 29 10.58 14.01 -1.42
N LEU A 30 10.54 14.32 -2.72
CA LEU A 30 10.53 13.34 -3.78
C LEU A 30 11.80 13.42 -4.62
N ASN A 31 12.79 12.63 -4.26
CA ASN A 31 14.06 12.61 -4.96
C ASN A 31 14.63 11.19 -5.09
N ARG A 32 15.75 11.09 -5.79
CA ARG A 32 16.45 9.83 -6.05
C ARG A 32 16.81 9.10 -4.76
N GLU A 33 17.38 9.80 -3.78
CA GLU A 33 17.84 9.23 -2.52
C GLU A 33 16.69 8.55 -1.76
N ILE A 34 15.51 9.19 -1.74
CA ILE A 34 14.31 8.63 -1.10
C ILE A 34 13.86 7.36 -1.82
N VAL A 35 13.82 7.36 -3.15
CA VAL A 35 13.41 6.18 -3.92
C VAL A 35 14.38 5.01 -3.73
N GLU A 36 15.69 5.29 -3.69
CA GLU A 36 16.72 4.28 -3.44
C GLU A 36 16.61 3.74 -2.00
N GLN A 37 16.41 4.61 -1.02
CA GLN A 37 16.21 4.23 0.38
C GLN A 37 14.97 3.34 0.56
N ILE A 38 13.85 3.65 -0.09
CA ILE A 38 12.64 2.81 -0.05
C ILE A 38 12.97 1.40 -0.55
N SER A 39 13.65 1.31 -1.70
CA SER A 39 13.97 0.02 -2.31
C SER A 39 14.95 -0.81 -1.46
N GLU A 40 15.96 -0.16 -0.88
CA GLU A 40 16.94 -0.78 0.02
C GLU A 40 16.30 -1.29 1.31
N MET A 41 15.48 -0.47 1.96
CA MET A 41 14.79 -0.85 3.20
C MET A 41 13.83 -2.03 3.03
N LYS A 42 13.21 -2.14 1.84
CA LYS A 42 12.27 -3.21 1.52
C LYS A 42 12.96 -4.48 1.01
N GLY A 43 14.27 -4.43 0.75
CA GLY A 43 15.05 -5.56 0.24
C GLY A 43 14.63 -6.00 -1.16
N GLU A 44 14.34 -5.05 -2.05
CA GLU A 44 13.78 -5.32 -3.38
C GLU A 44 14.83 -5.80 -4.39
N PRO A 45 14.43 -6.58 -5.41
CA PRO A 45 15.32 -6.93 -6.52
C PRO A 45 15.71 -5.67 -7.33
N SER A 46 16.91 -5.69 -7.92
CA SER A 46 17.50 -4.52 -8.62
C SER A 46 16.60 -3.95 -9.73
N TRP A 47 15.89 -4.82 -10.46
CA TRP A 47 14.99 -4.37 -11.52
C TRP A 47 13.84 -3.50 -10.99
N MET A 48 13.40 -3.70 -9.74
CA MET A 48 12.37 -2.87 -9.10
C MET A 48 12.95 -1.49 -8.77
N ARG A 49 14.18 -1.43 -8.23
CA ARG A 49 14.88 -0.15 -8.03
C ARG A 49 15.00 0.63 -9.35
N ASP A 50 15.38 -0.06 -10.42
CA ASP A 50 15.55 0.57 -11.73
C ASP A 50 14.23 1.12 -12.29
N ILE A 51 13.12 0.37 -12.19
CA ILE A 51 11.82 0.86 -12.67
C ILE A 51 11.30 2.02 -11.80
N ARG A 52 11.53 2.00 -10.48
CA ARG A 52 11.19 3.12 -9.59
C ARG A 52 11.91 4.41 -10.00
N LEU A 53 13.22 4.32 -10.25
CA LEU A 53 14.03 5.47 -10.67
C LEU A 53 13.62 6.01 -12.03
N LYS A 54 13.36 5.13 -13.01
CA LYS A 54 12.80 5.53 -14.32
C LYS A 54 11.45 6.23 -14.16
N SER A 55 10.61 5.74 -13.25
CA SER A 55 9.30 6.32 -12.97
C SER A 55 9.42 7.71 -12.33
N LEU A 56 10.37 7.91 -11.42
CA LEU A 56 10.67 9.21 -10.83
C LEU A 56 11.07 10.24 -11.91
N GLU A 57 11.97 9.87 -12.82
CA GLU A 57 12.34 10.76 -13.93
C GLU A 57 11.13 11.10 -14.82
N HIS A 58 10.29 10.11 -15.09
CA HIS A 58 9.10 10.28 -15.91
C HIS A 58 8.06 11.19 -15.23
N PHE A 59 7.91 11.08 -13.90
CA PHE A 59 7.07 11.96 -13.10
C PHE A 59 7.50 13.43 -13.28
N TRP A 60 8.79 13.73 -13.15
CA TRP A 60 9.29 15.10 -13.26
C TRP A 60 9.24 15.67 -14.67
N LYS A 61 9.41 14.82 -15.70
CA LYS A 61 9.28 15.22 -17.11
C LYS A 61 7.84 15.57 -17.50
N ARG A 62 6.84 15.08 -16.75
CA ARG A 62 5.42 15.31 -17.07
C ARG A 62 4.86 16.56 -16.39
N PRO A 63 4.13 17.41 -17.13
CA PRO A 63 3.44 18.54 -16.52
C PRO A 63 2.31 18.05 -15.61
N MET A 64 1.93 18.87 -14.63
CA MET A 64 0.71 18.64 -13.85
C MET A 64 -0.51 18.65 -14.77
N PRO A 65 -1.46 17.70 -14.61
CA PRO A 65 -2.69 17.75 -15.38
C PRO A 65 -3.49 19.00 -15.03
N THR A 66 -4.06 19.63 -16.05
CA THR A 66 -4.82 20.90 -15.93
C THR A 66 -6.33 20.68 -15.94
N TRP A 67 -6.78 19.43 -15.90
CA TRP A 67 -8.17 19.03 -15.91
C TRP A 67 -8.53 18.35 -14.59
N GLY A 68 -9.78 18.46 -14.17
CA GLY A 68 -10.26 17.89 -12.90
C GLY A 68 -10.09 18.87 -11.74
N ALA A 69 -9.63 18.36 -10.59
CA ALA A 69 -9.40 19.18 -9.40
C ALA A 69 -8.20 20.13 -9.58
N ASP A 70 -8.17 21.21 -8.78
CA ASP A 70 -6.99 22.05 -8.69
C ASP A 70 -5.89 21.32 -7.90
N LEU A 71 -4.76 21.10 -8.55
CA LEU A 71 -3.61 20.38 -8.02
C LEU A 71 -2.40 21.31 -7.80
N SER A 72 -2.56 22.62 -8.00
CA SER A 72 -1.48 23.60 -7.87
C SER A 72 -0.93 23.72 -6.44
N GLY A 73 -1.74 23.35 -5.45
CA GLY A 73 -1.35 23.35 -4.03
C GLY A 73 -0.55 22.11 -3.58
N ILE A 74 -0.29 21.14 -4.45
CA ILE A 74 0.47 19.94 -4.08
C ILE A 74 1.96 20.27 -4.03
N ASP A 75 2.51 20.27 -2.82
CA ASP A 75 3.94 20.38 -2.58
C ASP A 75 4.56 18.98 -2.42
N PHE A 76 5.11 18.45 -3.52
CA PHE A 76 5.73 17.13 -3.55
C PHE A 76 7.00 17.04 -2.70
N ASP A 77 7.62 18.17 -2.34
CA ASP A 77 8.81 18.22 -1.50
C ASP A 77 8.48 18.17 -0.01
N ASN A 78 7.20 18.36 0.34
CA ASN A 78 6.74 18.44 1.72
C ASN A 78 5.90 17.22 2.17
N ILE A 79 6.04 16.09 1.48
CA ILE A 79 5.34 14.83 1.77
C ILE A 79 6.33 13.79 2.32
N TYR A 80 5.88 12.98 3.28
CA TYR A 80 6.56 11.74 3.64
C TYR A 80 6.07 10.60 2.75
N TYR A 81 7.00 10.00 1.99
CA TYR A 81 6.67 8.95 1.00
C TYR A 81 6.80 7.54 1.54
N TYR A 82 7.46 7.37 2.69
CA TYR A 82 7.60 6.08 3.33
C TYR A 82 7.72 6.22 4.83
N ILE A 83 6.89 5.46 5.55
CA ILE A 83 6.85 5.37 7.00
C ILE A 83 6.72 3.90 7.37
N LYS A 84 7.72 3.38 8.06
CA LYS A 84 7.70 2.01 8.59
C LYS A 84 7.08 2.04 9.98
N PRO A 85 5.88 1.45 10.17
CA PRO A 85 5.17 1.55 11.44
C PRO A 85 5.80 0.72 12.55
N VAL A 86 6.24 -0.50 12.23
CA VAL A 86 6.79 -1.48 13.17
C VAL A 86 8.13 -2.03 12.68
N GLN A 87 9.02 -2.44 13.59
CA GLN A 87 10.32 -3.03 13.21
C GLN A 87 10.14 -4.34 12.43
N GLU A 88 9.26 -5.21 12.95
CA GLU A 88 8.93 -6.53 12.40
C GLU A 88 7.42 -6.68 12.25
N GLN A 89 7.01 -7.36 11.20
CA GLN A 89 5.60 -7.71 10.97
C GLN A 89 5.21 -8.86 11.92
N GLY A 90 4.05 -8.74 12.57
CA GLY A 90 3.51 -9.82 13.39
C GLY A 90 3.03 -10.97 12.50
N LYS A 91 3.50 -12.19 12.76
CA LYS A 91 3.06 -13.40 12.07
C LYS A 91 1.71 -13.89 12.60
N THR A 92 1.43 -13.58 13.85
CA THR A 92 0.21 -13.94 14.55
C THR A 92 -0.54 -12.69 14.99
N TRP A 93 -1.84 -12.80 15.20
CA TRP A 93 -2.64 -11.69 15.71
C TRP A 93 -2.06 -11.22 17.05
N GLU A 94 -1.61 -12.13 17.90
CA GLU A 94 -1.03 -11.87 19.21
C GLU A 94 0.25 -11.03 19.14
N GLU A 95 1.01 -11.08 18.05
CA GLU A 95 2.23 -10.30 17.83
C GLU A 95 1.96 -8.86 17.38
N VAL A 96 0.74 -8.56 16.92
CA VAL A 96 0.37 -7.20 16.48
C VAL A 96 0.35 -6.24 17.69
N PRO A 97 0.96 -5.04 17.62
CA PRO A 97 0.93 -4.06 18.70
C PRO A 97 -0.51 -3.72 19.17
N ALA A 98 -0.68 -3.49 20.47
CA ALA A 98 -1.99 -3.28 21.09
C ALA A 98 -2.77 -2.10 20.47
N GLU A 99 -2.08 -1.03 20.10
CA GLU A 99 -2.66 0.16 19.44
C GLU A 99 -3.28 -0.17 18.07
N ILE A 100 -2.66 -1.10 17.34
CA ILE A 100 -3.12 -1.56 16.04
C ILE A 100 -4.27 -2.58 16.20
N LYS A 101 -4.19 -3.45 17.21
CA LYS A 101 -5.27 -4.39 17.57
C LYS A 101 -6.57 -3.66 17.91
N ASP A 102 -6.52 -2.68 18.82
CA ASP A 102 -7.71 -1.90 19.21
C ASP A 102 -8.38 -1.26 17.98
N THR A 103 -7.54 -0.70 17.10
CA THR A 103 -7.94 -0.13 15.83
C THR A 103 -8.71 -1.12 14.94
N PHE A 104 -8.27 -2.37 14.86
CA PHE A 104 -8.86 -3.39 14.00
C PHE A 104 -10.01 -4.18 14.66
N ASP A 105 -9.98 -4.36 15.98
CA ASP A 105 -11.10 -4.90 16.76
C ASP A 105 -12.34 -4.03 16.58
N ARG A 106 -12.15 -2.70 16.63
CA ARG A 106 -13.21 -1.73 16.39
C ARG A 106 -13.74 -1.74 14.95
N LEU A 107 -12.95 -2.22 14.00
CA LEU A 107 -13.35 -2.43 12.61
C LEU A 107 -14.02 -3.80 12.39
N GLY A 108 -14.06 -4.66 13.41
CA GLY A 108 -14.68 -5.99 13.34
C GLY A 108 -13.88 -7.02 12.53
N ILE A 109 -12.60 -6.77 12.26
CA ILE A 109 -11.77 -7.63 11.40
C ILE A 109 -11.65 -9.06 11.96
N PRO A 110 -11.38 -9.28 13.26
CA PRO A 110 -11.25 -10.65 13.79
C PRO A 110 -12.54 -11.48 13.73
N GLU A 111 -13.70 -10.81 13.79
CA GLU A 111 -15.00 -11.49 13.66
C GLU A 111 -15.29 -11.85 12.20
N ALA A 112 -15.00 -10.93 11.27
CA ALA A 112 -15.11 -11.19 9.84
C ALA A 112 -14.18 -12.33 9.39
N GLU A 113 -12.94 -12.36 9.89
CA GLU A 113 -11.98 -13.42 9.62
C GLU A 113 -12.52 -14.81 10.03
N ARG A 114 -13.11 -14.93 11.22
CA ARG A 114 -13.61 -16.23 11.71
C ARG A 114 -14.85 -16.73 10.99
N LYS A 115 -15.70 -15.83 10.50
CA LYS A 115 -17.03 -16.20 9.99
C LYS A 115 -17.11 -16.28 8.47
N PHE A 116 -16.36 -15.45 7.73
CA PHE A 116 -16.71 -15.17 6.32
C PHE A 116 -15.54 -14.99 5.34
N LEU A 117 -14.28 -14.97 5.78
CA LEU A 117 -13.15 -14.61 4.90
C LEU A 117 -12.20 -15.77 4.64
N ALA A 118 -11.73 -15.85 3.40
CA ALA A 118 -10.75 -16.84 2.94
C ALA A 118 -9.31 -16.42 3.25
N GLY A 119 -9.13 -15.15 3.59
CA GLY A 119 -7.88 -14.57 4.05
C GLY A 119 -8.07 -13.08 4.32
N VAL A 120 -7.18 -12.53 5.14
CA VAL A 120 -7.15 -11.10 5.46
C VAL A 120 -5.73 -10.58 5.40
N THR A 121 -5.56 -9.43 4.75
CA THR A 121 -4.34 -8.62 4.85
C THR A 121 -4.71 -7.27 5.45
N ALA A 122 -3.99 -6.86 6.47
CA ALA A 122 -4.19 -5.59 7.13
C ALA A 122 -2.91 -4.75 7.04
N GLN A 123 -3.04 -3.59 6.41
CA GLN A 123 -1.97 -2.62 6.24
C GLN A 123 -2.20 -1.39 7.10
N TYR A 124 -1.10 -0.94 7.69
CA TYR A 124 -1.06 0.25 8.51
C TYR A 124 0.10 1.13 8.00
N GLU A 125 -0.21 2.37 7.60
CA GLU A 125 0.73 3.25 6.89
C GLU A 125 1.29 2.58 5.62
N SER A 126 2.61 2.40 5.52
CA SER A 126 3.29 1.95 4.31
C SER A 126 3.49 0.43 4.24
N GLU A 127 3.18 -0.31 5.30
CA GLU A 127 3.49 -1.75 5.39
C GLU A 127 2.30 -2.57 5.91
N ALA A 128 2.22 -3.82 5.43
CA ALA A 128 1.34 -4.82 6.03
C ALA A 128 1.82 -5.15 7.45
N VAL A 129 0.88 -5.20 8.39
CA VAL A 129 1.15 -5.49 9.82
C VAL A 129 0.56 -6.82 10.27
N TYR A 130 -0.37 -7.37 9.49
CA TYR A 130 -0.96 -8.69 9.71
C TYR A 130 -1.40 -9.30 8.40
N HIS A 131 -1.16 -10.60 8.25
CA HIS A 131 -1.52 -11.35 7.06
C HIS A 131 -1.85 -12.80 7.43
N LYS A 132 -2.99 -13.30 6.93
CA LYS A 132 -3.39 -14.70 7.11
C LYS A 132 -4.21 -15.18 5.92
N VAL A 133 -3.84 -16.33 5.38
CA VAL A 133 -4.60 -17.06 4.34
C VAL A 133 -5.11 -18.35 4.94
N ARG A 134 -6.28 -18.81 4.50
CA ARG A 134 -6.79 -20.13 4.86
C ARG A 134 -5.91 -21.20 4.22
N GLU A 135 -5.44 -22.15 5.03
CA GLU A 135 -4.48 -23.20 4.60
C GLU A 135 -4.95 -24.02 3.39
N ASP A 136 -6.26 -24.15 3.18
CA ASP A 136 -6.80 -24.88 2.05
C ASP A 136 -6.68 -24.13 0.72
N LEU A 137 -6.69 -22.79 0.73
CA LEU A 137 -6.38 -21.98 -0.45
C LEU A 137 -4.90 -22.09 -0.81
N GLU A 138 -4.02 -22.10 0.21
CA GLU A 138 -2.59 -22.33 -0.01
C GLU A 138 -2.33 -23.72 -0.62
N LYS A 139 -3.07 -24.75 -0.18
CA LYS A 139 -3.02 -26.11 -0.78
C LYS A 139 -3.47 -26.14 -2.23
N LEU A 140 -4.34 -25.21 -2.63
CA LEU A 140 -4.77 -25.03 -4.02
C LEU A 140 -3.78 -24.17 -4.84
N GLY A 141 -2.69 -23.70 -4.23
CA GLY A 141 -1.68 -22.86 -4.89
C GLY A 141 -2.08 -21.39 -5.00
N VAL A 142 -3.15 -20.97 -4.33
CA VAL A 142 -3.53 -19.55 -4.27
C VAL A 142 -2.50 -18.82 -3.42
N ILE A 143 -1.98 -17.72 -3.96
CA ILE A 143 -1.12 -16.81 -3.21
C ILE A 143 -1.97 -15.59 -2.90
N PHE A 144 -2.16 -15.30 -1.62
CA PHE A 144 -2.66 -14.01 -1.17
C PHE A 144 -1.63 -13.49 -0.18
N THR A 145 -1.04 -12.32 -0.39
CA THR A 145 -0.07 -11.72 0.53
C THR A 145 0.07 -10.22 0.25
N ASP A 146 0.87 -9.50 1.00
CA ASP A 146 1.18 -8.10 0.70
C ASP A 146 2.15 -7.98 -0.49
N MET A 147 2.08 -6.85 -1.19
CA MET A 147 2.85 -6.65 -2.41
C MET A 147 4.38 -6.66 -2.17
N ASP A 148 4.85 -6.27 -0.97
CA ASP A 148 6.28 -6.25 -0.64
C ASP A 148 6.82 -7.66 -0.43
N THR A 149 6.07 -8.49 0.28
CA THR A 149 6.33 -9.93 0.45
C THR A 149 6.27 -10.65 -0.88
N ALA A 150 5.26 -10.37 -1.71
CA ALA A 150 5.13 -10.99 -3.02
C ALA A 150 6.32 -10.67 -3.94
N LEU A 151 6.80 -9.43 -3.92
CA LEU A 151 7.97 -9.04 -4.72
C LEU A 151 9.24 -9.77 -4.29
N ARG A 152 9.42 -10.05 -2.99
CA ARG A 152 10.58 -10.82 -2.49
C ARG A 152 10.48 -12.30 -2.80
N LEU A 153 9.30 -12.90 -2.60
CA LEU A 153 9.11 -14.35 -2.70
C LEU A 153 8.82 -14.83 -4.12
N TYR A 154 8.14 -14.02 -4.94
CA TYR A 154 7.70 -14.37 -6.29
C TYR A 154 8.15 -13.33 -7.34
N PRO A 155 9.43 -12.90 -7.34
CA PRO A 155 9.89 -11.77 -8.16
C PRO A 155 9.64 -11.97 -9.66
N ASP A 156 9.68 -13.20 -10.17
CA ASP A 156 9.48 -13.49 -11.59
C ASP A 156 8.01 -13.29 -12.02
N ILE A 157 7.06 -13.79 -11.24
CA ILE A 157 5.62 -13.58 -11.47
C ILE A 157 5.31 -12.09 -11.40
N ILE A 158 5.84 -11.40 -10.38
CA ILE A 158 5.63 -9.97 -10.25
C ILE A 158 6.20 -9.23 -11.46
N LYS A 159 7.45 -9.51 -11.84
CA LYS A 159 8.12 -8.85 -12.95
C LYS A 159 7.39 -9.00 -14.29
N GLU A 160 6.80 -10.16 -14.54
CA GLU A 160 6.02 -10.42 -15.76
C GLU A 160 4.79 -9.51 -15.87
N HIS A 161 4.09 -9.28 -14.76
CA HIS A 161 2.82 -8.56 -14.77
C HIS A 161 2.92 -7.11 -14.30
N PHE A 162 4.01 -6.71 -13.63
CA PHE A 162 4.13 -5.40 -13.01
C PHE A 162 4.11 -4.28 -14.05
N GLY A 163 3.02 -3.51 -14.04
CA GLY A 163 2.84 -2.38 -14.95
C GLY A 163 2.40 -2.76 -16.36
N SER A 164 1.95 -4.01 -16.59
CA SER A 164 1.37 -4.43 -17.87
C SER A 164 0.06 -3.70 -18.21
N VAL A 165 -0.80 -3.49 -17.20
CA VAL A 165 -2.08 -2.78 -17.35
C VAL A 165 -1.92 -1.27 -17.11
N ILE A 166 -1.21 -0.89 -16.04
CA ILE A 166 -0.93 0.51 -15.70
C ILE A 166 0.59 0.71 -15.66
N PRO A 167 1.23 1.00 -16.80
CA PRO A 167 2.66 1.27 -16.85
C PRO A 167 2.98 2.60 -16.16
N TYR A 168 4.23 2.78 -15.74
CA TYR A 168 4.71 4.06 -15.18
C TYR A 168 4.53 5.24 -16.15
N SER A 169 4.39 4.94 -17.44
CA SER A 169 4.22 5.92 -18.50
C SER A 169 2.77 6.31 -18.76
N ASP A 170 1.79 5.75 -18.07
CA ASP A 170 0.38 6.02 -18.30
C ASP A 170 0.05 7.51 -18.06
N ASN A 171 0.21 7.96 -16.82
CA ASN A 171 -0.01 9.35 -16.39
C ASN A 171 1.00 9.81 -15.32
N LYS A 172 0.99 11.11 -14.97
CA LYS A 172 1.93 11.67 -13.98
C LYS A 172 1.84 10.94 -12.64
N PHE A 173 0.64 10.66 -12.13
CA PHE A 173 0.46 10.00 -10.85
C PHE A 173 0.71 8.49 -10.88
N SER A 174 0.54 7.82 -12.04
CA SER A 174 1.02 6.45 -12.22
C SER A 174 2.55 6.35 -12.11
N ALA A 175 3.27 7.37 -12.61
CA ALA A 175 4.72 7.48 -12.48
C ALA A 175 5.11 7.72 -11.01
N LEU A 176 4.39 8.61 -10.32
CA LEU A 176 4.58 8.83 -8.88
C LEU A 176 4.36 7.54 -8.09
N ASN A 177 3.21 6.90 -8.23
CA ASN A 177 2.91 5.64 -7.56
C ASN A 177 4.02 4.59 -7.85
N THR A 178 4.41 4.41 -9.11
CA THR A 178 5.45 3.42 -9.44
C THR A 178 6.81 3.77 -8.82
N ALA A 179 7.14 5.05 -8.64
CA ALA A 179 8.39 5.45 -8.00
C ALA A 179 8.42 5.14 -6.50
N VAL A 180 7.32 5.40 -5.78
CA VAL A 180 7.30 5.41 -4.31
C VAL A 180 6.35 4.40 -3.67
N TRP A 181 5.79 3.45 -4.44
CA TRP A 181 4.80 2.53 -3.88
C TRP A 181 5.33 1.72 -2.69
N SER A 182 4.46 1.50 -1.72
CA SER A 182 4.71 0.75 -0.49
C SER A 182 3.44 0.06 -0.02
N GLY A 183 3.53 -1.22 0.34
CA GLY A 183 2.37 -2.03 0.65
C GLY A 183 1.46 -2.25 -0.56
N GLY A 184 0.17 -2.48 -0.30
CA GLY A 184 -0.80 -3.02 -1.24
C GLY A 184 -0.93 -4.54 -1.12
N SER A 185 -1.66 -5.15 -2.04
CA SER A 185 -1.96 -6.59 -1.98
C SER A 185 -1.59 -7.31 -3.26
N PHE A 186 -1.12 -8.54 -3.12
CA PHE A 186 -0.88 -9.45 -4.22
C PHE A 186 -1.81 -10.67 -4.11
N VAL A 187 -2.50 -10.98 -5.19
CA VAL A 187 -3.32 -12.17 -5.32
C VAL A 187 -2.94 -12.91 -6.60
N TYR A 188 -2.65 -14.20 -6.49
CA TYR A 188 -2.48 -15.10 -7.62
C TYR A 188 -3.41 -16.30 -7.45
N VAL A 189 -4.28 -16.53 -8.43
CA VAL A 189 -5.18 -17.69 -8.51
C VAL A 189 -4.71 -18.57 -9.67
N PRO A 190 -4.29 -19.83 -9.42
CA PRO A 190 -3.83 -20.74 -10.45
C PRO A 190 -4.93 -21.18 -11.43
N GLU A 191 -4.51 -21.78 -12.55
CA GLU A 191 -5.42 -22.25 -13.59
C GLU A 191 -6.40 -23.30 -13.05
N GLY A 192 -7.68 -23.14 -13.36
CA GLY A 192 -8.77 -24.02 -12.92
C GLY A 192 -9.08 -23.98 -11.42
N VAL A 193 -8.48 -23.05 -10.65
CA VAL A 193 -8.76 -22.90 -9.22
C VAL A 193 -9.86 -21.86 -9.02
N ARG A 194 -10.94 -22.26 -8.33
CA ARG A 194 -12.03 -21.36 -7.95
C ARG A 194 -11.96 -21.01 -6.46
N VAL A 195 -11.82 -19.72 -6.16
CA VAL A 195 -11.90 -19.19 -4.81
C VAL A 195 -13.37 -18.86 -4.50
N GLU A 196 -14.03 -19.66 -3.67
CA GLU A 196 -15.47 -19.51 -3.38
C GLU A 196 -15.80 -18.46 -2.30
N ILE A 197 -14.80 -18.08 -1.51
CA ILE A 197 -14.95 -17.17 -0.37
C ILE A 197 -14.16 -15.88 -0.67
N PRO A 198 -14.70 -14.70 -0.38
CA PRO A 198 -14.01 -13.45 -0.66
C PRO A 198 -12.67 -13.35 0.09
N LEU A 199 -11.67 -12.83 -0.63
CA LEU A 199 -10.44 -12.31 -0.06
C LEU A 199 -10.67 -10.84 0.30
N GLN A 200 -10.18 -10.40 1.45
CA GLN A 200 -10.36 -9.02 1.88
C GLN A 200 -9.03 -8.40 2.33
N ALA A 201 -8.78 -7.18 1.87
CA ALA A 201 -7.65 -6.36 2.30
C ALA A 201 -8.19 -5.10 2.98
N TYR A 202 -7.61 -4.75 4.12
CA TYR A 202 -7.91 -3.54 4.88
C TYR A 202 -6.69 -2.62 4.89
N PHE A 203 -6.92 -1.35 4.58
CA PHE A 203 -5.88 -0.33 4.51
C PHE A 203 -6.23 0.80 5.49
N ARG A 204 -5.29 1.17 6.38
CA ARG A 204 -5.48 2.27 7.32
C ARG A 204 -4.28 3.21 7.36
N ILE A 205 -4.59 4.50 7.38
CA ILE A 205 -3.64 5.62 7.49
C ILE A 205 -3.90 6.32 8.83
N ASN A 206 -2.85 6.62 9.60
CA ASN A 206 -2.96 7.45 10.79
C ASN A 206 -1.97 8.64 10.78
N ALA A 207 -0.88 8.58 10.00
CA ALA A 207 0.15 9.62 9.93
C ALA A 207 -0.32 10.91 9.22
N GLN A 208 -0.09 12.07 9.84
CA GLN A 208 -0.32 13.36 9.16
C GLN A 208 0.76 13.65 8.09
N ASN A 209 0.34 14.21 6.95
CA ASN A 209 1.20 14.55 5.79
C ASN A 209 1.96 13.35 5.18
N MET A 210 1.41 12.15 5.33
CA MET A 210 1.87 10.95 4.64
C MET A 210 1.11 10.77 3.32
N GLY A 211 1.83 10.48 2.25
CA GLY A 211 1.23 10.03 1.00
C GLY A 211 1.15 8.50 0.98
N GLN A 212 -0.04 7.93 0.77
CA GLN A 212 -0.22 6.49 0.60
C GLN A 212 -0.16 6.14 -0.89
N PHE A 213 0.78 5.28 -1.25
CA PHE A 213 0.99 4.82 -2.63
C PHE A 213 0.92 3.31 -2.67
N GLU A 214 -0.27 2.78 -2.51
CA GLU A 214 -0.47 1.33 -2.56
C GLU A 214 -0.44 0.82 -3.99
N ARG A 215 -0.05 -0.45 -4.13
CA ARG A 215 -0.14 -1.14 -5.41
C ARG A 215 -0.71 -2.54 -5.22
N THR A 216 -1.85 -2.77 -5.83
CA THR A 216 -2.51 -4.06 -5.83
C THR A 216 -2.34 -4.75 -7.17
N LEU A 217 -1.91 -6.00 -7.16
CA LEU A 217 -1.76 -6.84 -8.34
C LEU A 217 -2.54 -8.13 -8.13
N ILE A 218 -3.56 -8.36 -8.97
CA ILE A 218 -4.39 -9.55 -8.96
C ILE A 218 -4.20 -10.26 -10.28
N ILE A 219 -3.80 -11.52 -10.23
CA ILE A 219 -3.59 -12.39 -11.37
C ILE A 219 -4.53 -13.59 -11.20
N ALA A 220 -5.48 -13.74 -12.10
CA ALA A 220 -6.29 -14.94 -12.22
C ALA A 220 -5.89 -15.64 -13.51
N ALA A 221 -5.30 -16.82 -13.39
CA ALA A 221 -5.02 -17.66 -14.53
C ALA A 221 -6.34 -18.20 -15.15
N PRO A 222 -6.32 -18.69 -16.40
CA PRO A 222 -7.52 -19.18 -17.07
C PRO A 222 -8.29 -20.26 -16.28
N GLY A 223 -9.60 -20.33 -16.50
CA GLY A 223 -10.49 -21.34 -15.87
C GLY A 223 -11.08 -20.86 -14.56
#